data_AF-A0A397JVD5-F1
#
_entry.id   AF-A0A397JVD5-F1
#
_cell.length_a   1.000
_cell.length_b   1.000
_cell.length_c   1.000
_cell.angle_alpha   90.00
_cell.angle_beta   90.00
_cell.angle_gamma   90.00
#
_symmetry.space_group_name_H-M   'P 1'
#
loop_
_entity.id
_entity.type
_entity.pdbx_description
1 polymer ?
#
loop_
_entity_poly.entity_id
_entity_poly.type
_entity_poly.pdbx_seq_one_letter_code
_entity_poly.pdbx_strand_id
1 'polypeptide(L)'
;MKKVKVNVTVKSIVKLLQPHRPHFPDQSPKEVSFPYKIDSNITIKEYNKFLECQESSGYKYQRLNNGDVFIIDMSNPEHGLVSSLLQDYFKVTNGGVFINPPIVVGIDEFHFSLSGTDELIASDVSVYPNKNHVQQPRIPYPGPPPGKKMISHTRESFVK
;
A
#
# COMPACT_ATOMS: atom_id res chain seq x y z
N MET A 1 -17.60 25.04 46.09
CA MET A 1 -17.33 24.17 44.93
C MET A 1 -16.26 24.82 44.06
N LYS A 2 -15.07 24.20 43.92
CA LYS A 2 -13.99 24.73 43.07
C LYS A 2 -14.31 24.45 41.61
N LYS A 3 -14.44 25.47 40.76
CA LYS A 3 -14.52 25.30 39.30
C LYS A 3 -13.12 24.99 38.78
N VAL A 4 -12.90 23.75 38.35
CA VAL A 4 -11.70 23.36 37.59
C VAL A 4 -11.83 23.98 36.21
N LYS A 5 -10.98 24.96 35.91
CA LYS A 5 -10.93 25.61 34.60
C LYS A 5 -9.92 24.84 33.75
N VAL A 6 -10.43 23.90 32.95
CA VAL A 6 -9.60 23.15 32.00
C VAL A 6 -9.31 24.06 30.80
N ASN A 7 -8.16 24.73 30.82
CA ASN A 7 -7.64 25.44 29.65
C ASN A 7 -6.96 24.44 28.73
N VAL A 8 -7.74 23.67 27.95
CA VAL A 8 -7.18 22.94 26.81
C VAL A 8 -6.94 23.97 25.70
N THR A 9 -5.68 24.30 25.47
CA THR A 9 -5.29 25.25 24.42
C THR A 9 -5.67 24.69 23.05
N VAL A 10 -6.22 25.50 22.15
CA VAL A 10 -6.64 25.06 20.80
C VAL A 10 -5.52 24.28 20.06
N LYS A 11 -4.24 24.61 20.31
CA LYS A 11 -3.07 23.86 19.80
C LYS A 11 -3.02 22.38 20.23
N SER A 12 -3.42 22.03 21.46
CA SER A 12 -3.43 20.63 21.91
C SER A 12 -4.63 19.84 21.37
N ILE A 13 -5.77 20.52 21.13
CA ILE A 13 -6.92 19.92 20.43
C ILE A 13 -6.58 19.67 18.96
N VAL A 14 -5.91 20.62 18.29
CA VAL A 14 -5.46 20.47 16.90
C VAL A 14 -4.45 19.32 16.76
N LYS A 15 -3.53 19.14 17.70
CA LYS A 15 -2.61 17.98 17.73
C LYS A 15 -3.34 16.64 17.96
N LEU A 16 -4.43 16.62 18.70
CA LEU A 16 -5.25 15.41 18.92
C LEU A 16 -6.11 15.04 17.71
N LEU A 17 -6.46 16.03 16.88
CA LEU A 17 -7.29 15.86 15.68
C LEU A 17 -6.47 15.62 14.42
N GLN A 18 -5.17 15.93 14.44
CA GLN A 18 -4.27 15.60 13.36
C GLN A 18 -3.98 14.10 13.41
N PRO A 19 -4.26 13.35 12.32
CA PRO A 19 -3.79 11.97 12.24
C PRO A 19 -2.28 11.97 12.46
N HIS A 20 -1.81 11.06 13.32
CA HIS A 20 -0.38 10.84 13.49
C HIS A 20 0.19 10.50 12.12
N ARG A 21 1.20 11.28 11.73
CA ARG A 21 1.81 11.22 10.41
C ARG A 21 3.27 10.85 10.62
N PRO A 22 3.75 9.77 9.98
CA PRO A 22 5.14 9.39 9.99
C PRO A 22 6.05 10.57 9.67
N HIS A 23 7.11 10.75 10.48
CA HIS A 23 8.03 11.86 10.32
C HIS A 23 8.98 11.62 9.15
N PHE A 24 8.94 12.51 8.16
CA PHE A 24 9.88 12.48 7.04
C PHE A 24 11.23 13.08 7.43
N PRO A 25 12.35 12.51 6.97
CA PRO A 25 13.65 13.15 7.15
C PRO A 25 13.70 14.48 6.36
N ASP A 26 14.36 15.49 6.93
CA ASP A 26 14.53 16.82 6.28
C ASP A 26 15.36 16.74 4.99
N GLN A 27 16.15 15.68 4.84
CA GLN A 27 16.93 15.37 3.63
C GLN A 27 16.54 13.99 3.11
N SER A 28 16.50 13.83 1.78
CA SER A 28 16.23 12.53 1.18
C SER A 28 17.32 11.53 1.56
N PRO A 29 16.96 10.39 2.19
CA PRO A 29 17.92 9.33 2.49
C PRO A 29 18.52 8.79 1.19
N LYS A 30 19.81 8.46 1.22
CA LYS A 30 20.47 7.80 0.08
C LYS A 30 19.98 6.36 -0.01
N GLU A 31 19.90 5.81 -1.21
CA GLU A 31 19.44 4.44 -1.44
C GLU A 31 20.26 3.39 -0.65
N VAL A 32 21.57 3.62 -0.49
CA VAL A 32 22.47 2.79 0.33
C VAL A 32 22.12 2.73 1.82
N SER A 33 21.26 3.62 2.29
CA SER A 33 20.78 3.66 3.68
C SER A 33 19.47 2.92 3.90
N PHE A 34 18.92 2.29 2.86
CA PHE A 34 17.71 1.48 2.97
C PHE A 34 17.99 0.08 3.52
N PRO A 35 17.07 -0.46 4.37
CA PRO A 35 15.83 0.17 4.83
C PRO A 35 16.07 1.27 5.89
N TYR A 36 15.43 2.43 5.72
CA TYR A 36 15.59 3.60 6.59
C TYR A 36 14.37 3.76 7.50
N LYS A 37 14.56 3.66 8.82
CA LYS A 37 13.47 3.76 9.80
C LYS A 37 12.96 5.20 9.91
N ILE A 38 11.66 5.41 9.74
CA ILE A 38 11.01 6.73 9.83
C ILE A 38 10.10 6.88 11.05
N ASP A 39 9.55 5.77 11.56
CA ASP A 39 8.69 5.82 12.74
C ASP A 39 8.61 4.49 13.49
N SER A 40 8.04 4.50 14.68
CA SER A 40 7.86 3.34 15.56
C SER A 40 6.47 3.31 16.20
N ASN A 41 6.00 2.12 16.58
CA ASN A 41 4.71 1.93 17.26
C ASN A 41 3.48 2.43 16.47
N ILE A 42 3.57 2.48 15.14
CA ILE A 42 2.44 2.87 14.28
C ILE A 42 1.43 1.73 14.22
N THR A 43 0.15 2.04 14.39
CA THR A 43 -0.93 1.06 14.19
C THR A 43 -1.21 0.82 12.71
N ILE A 44 -1.80 -0.32 12.34
CA ILE A 44 -2.17 -0.63 10.94
C ILE A 44 -3.10 0.45 10.38
N LYS A 45 -4.04 0.95 11.19
CA LYS A 45 -4.99 2.00 10.77
C LYS A 45 -4.29 3.33 10.46
N GLU A 46 -3.32 3.73 11.28
CA GLU A 46 -2.54 4.94 11.05
C GLU A 46 -1.63 4.80 9.82
N TYR A 47 -1.00 3.64 9.65
CA TYR A 47 -0.18 3.33 8.50
C TYR A 47 -0.99 3.34 7.19
N ASN A 48 -2.15 2.67 7.15
CA ASN A 48 -3.00 2.67 5.97
C ASN A 48 -3.49 4.08 5.63
N LYS A 49 -3.89 4.87 6.64
CA LYS A 49 -4.28 6.27 6.43
C LYS A 49 -3.10 7.11 5.89
N PHE A 50 -1.89 6.85 6.36
CA PHE A 50 -0.68 7.49 5.85
C PHE A 50 -0.47 7.18 4.36
N LEU A 51 -0.60 5.91 3.95
CA LEU A 51 -0.49 5.52 2.54
C LEU A 51 -1.61 6.12 1.67
N GLU A 52 -2.85 6.11 2.15
CA GLU A 52 -4.02 6.69 1.46
C GLU A 52 -3.94 8.21 1.28
N CYS A 53 -3.30 8.92 2.21
CA CYS A 53 -3.09 10.37 2.09
C CYS A 53 -2.07 10.76 1.00
N GLN A 54 -1.49 9.77 0.31
CA GLN A 54 -0.80 9.89 -0.98
C GLN A 54 0.19 11.05 -1.10
N GLU A 55 0.93 11.31 -0.03
CA GLU A 55 2.14 12.14 -0.12
C GLU A 55 3.23 11.27 -0.73
N SER A 56 3.10 11.03 -2.03
CA SER A 56 4.06 10.27 -2.82
C SER A 56 5.35 11.07 -2.93
N SER A 57 6.18 10.96 -1.92
CA SER A 57 7.56 11.46 -1.94
C SER A 57 8.48 10.56 -2.78
N GLY A 58 7.92 9.68 -3.62
CA GLY A 58 8.66 8.71 -4.41
C GLY A 58 9.30 7.61 -3.56
N TYR A 59 8.83 7.33 -2.35
CA TYR A 59 9.34 6.23 -1.51
C TYR A 59 8.31 5.09 -1.43
N LYS A 60 8.81 3.86 -1.30
CA LYS A 60 8.00 2.73 -0.82
C LYS A 60 8.21 2.55 0.66
N TYR A 61 7.14 2.18 1.35
CA TYR A 61 7.13 1.99 2.79
C TYR A 61 6.83 0.54 3.15
N GLN A 62 7.38 0.12 4.28
CA GLN A 62 7.05 -1.14 4.91
C GLN A 62 6.85 -0.92 6.39
N ARG A 63 5.77 -1.49 6.93
CA ARG A 63 5.56 -1.59 8.36
C ARG A 63 5.87 -3.02 8.82
N LEU A 64 6.58 -3.14 9.93
CA LEU A 64 6.85 -4.44 10.57
C LEU A 64 5.79 -4.74 11.64
N ASN A 65 5.68 -6.01 12.04
CA ASN A 65 4.70 -6.45 13.03
C ASN A 65 4.82 -5.74 14.38
N ASN A 66 6.02 -5.26 14.74
CA ASN A 66 6.27 -4.47 15.94
C ASN A 66 5.79 -3.00 15.83
N GLY A 67 5.25 -2.59 14.67
CA GLY A 67 4.78 -1.24 14.39
C GLY A 67 5.85 -0.27 13.90
N ASP A 68 7.08 -0.73 13.68
CA ASP A 68 8.12 0.09 13.06
C ASP A 68 7.85 0.30 11.58
N VAL A 69 8.04 1.53 11.10
CA VAL A 69 7.84 1.91 9.70
C VAL A 69 9.17 2.32 9.07
N PHE A 70 9.43 1.78 7.89
CA PHE A 70 10.66 2.00 7.13
C PHE A 70 10.32 2.52 5.74
N ILE A 71 11.21 3.35 5.21
CA ILE A 71 11.39 3.52 3.77
C ILE A 71 12.27 2.34 3.31
N ILE A 72 11.75 1.55 2.39
CA ILE A 72 12.45 0.36 1.88
C ILE A 72 12.98 0.54 0.46
N ASP A 73 12.44 1.52 -0.28
CA ASP A 73 12.79 1.74 -1.68
C ASP A 73 12.48 3.17 -2.10
N MET A 74 13.08 3.60 -3.21
CA MET A 74 12.77 4.84 -3.92
C MET A 74 12.35 4.57 -5.35
N SER A 75 11.40 5.36 -5.85
CA SER A 75 11.06 5.42 -7.26
C SER A 75 12.28 5.94 -8.02
N ASN A 76 13.00 5.01 -8.65
CA ASN A 76 14.05 5.28 -9.63
C ASN A 76 13.40 5.29 -11.03
N PRO A 77 13.77 6.21 -11.93
CA PRO A 77 13.39 6.14 -13.34
C PRO A 77 13.50 4.73 -13.97
N GLU A 78 14.54 3.96 -13.64
CA GLU A 78 14.69 2.58 -14.14
C GLU A 78 13.59 1.65 -13.63
N HIS A 79 13.19 1.76 -12.35
CA HIS A 79 12.06 1.01 -11.79
C HIS A 79 10.76 1.38 -12.49
N GLY A 80 10.52 2.68 -12.73
CA GLY A 80 9.35 3.15 -13.48
C GLY A 80 9.28 2.57 -14.90
N LEU A 81 10.42 2.49 -15.59
CA LEU A 81 10.50 1.89 -16.93
C LEU A 81 10.18 0.39 -16.92
N VAL A 82 10.71 -0.36 -15.94
CA VAL A 82 10.44 -1.80 -15.81
C VAL A 82 8.95 -2.04 -15.46
N SER A 83 8.39 -1.28 -14.51
CA SER A 83 6.97 -1.38 -14.16
C SER A 83 6.07 -1.02 -15.35
N SER A 84 6.43 -0.02 -16.14
CA SER A 84 5.73 0.33 -17.38
C SER A 84 5.79 -0.79 -18.42
N LEU A 85 6.97 -1.39 -18.63
CA LEU A 85 7.13 -2.50 -19.57
C LEU A 85 6.28 -3.70 -19.15
N LEU A 86 6.27 -4.02 -17.85
CA LEU A 86 5.45 -5.09 -17.31
C LEU A 86 3.96 -4.79 -17.50
N GLN A 87 3.54 -3.54 -17.27
CA GLN A 87 2.17 -3.10 -17.53
C GLN A 87 1.78 -3.31 -19.00
N ASP A 88 2.67 -3.01 -19.93
CA ASP A 88 2.42 -3.14 -21.36
C ASP A 88 2.25 -4.59 -21.79
N TYR A 89 3.02 -5.53 -21.23
CA TYR A 89 2.82 -6.96 -21.50
C TYR A 89 1.40 -7.42 -21.16
N PHE A 90 0.87 -7.01 -20.01
CA PHE A 90 -0.51 -7.33 -19.64
C PHE A 90 -1.54 -6.60 -20.50
N LYS A 91 -1.30 -5.34 -20.86
CA LYS A 91 -2.20 -4.60 -21.79
C LYS A 91 -2.27 -5.27 -23.17
N VAL A 92 -1.17 -5.81 -23.69
CA VAL A 92 -1.15 -6.54 -24.96
C VAL A 92 -2.10 -7.74 -24.91
N THR A 93 -2.17 -8.45 -23.77
CA THR A 93 -3.10 -9.59 -23.61
C THR A 93 -4.59 -9.20 -23.62
N ASN A 94 -4.92 -7.92 -23.44
CA ASN A 94 -6.28 -7.42 -23.61
C ASN A 94 -6.71 -7.32 -25.09
N GLY A 95 -5.85 -7.69 -26.06
CA GLY A 95 -6.19 -7.66 -27.48
C GLY A 95 -6.44 -6.27 -28.04
N GLY A 96 -5.79 -5.24 -27.47
CA GLY A 96 -5.98 -3.84 -27.87
C GLY A 96 -7.24 -3.19 -27.29
N VAL A 97 -7.94 -3.84 -26.37
CA VAL A 97 -9.08 -3.24 -25.66
C VAL A 97 -8.57 -2.30 -24.58
N PHE A 98 -8.78 -1.00 -24.78
CA PHE A 98 -8.37 0.04 -23.81
C PHE A 98 -9.50 0.47 -22.88
N ILE A 99 -10.74 0.51 -23.37
CA ILE A 99 -11.92 0.87 -22.59
C ILE A 99 -12.55 -0.41 -22.06
N ASN A 100 -12.76 -0.47 -20.74
CA ASN A 100 -13.30 -1.65 -20.05
C ASN A 100 -12.54 -2.95 -20.38
N PRO A 101 -11.19 -2.99 -20.25
CA PRO A 101 -10.40 -4.18 -20.56
C PRO A 101 -10.76 -5.33 -19.61
N PRO A 102 -10.63 -6.60 -20.02
CA PRO A 102 -10.80 -7.75 -19.12
C PRO A 102 -9.79 -7.75 -17.95
N ILE A 103 -8.53 -7.37 -18.22
CA ILE A 103 -7.45 -7.27 -17.24
C ILE A 103 -7.14 -5.80 -16.99
N VAL A 104 -7.18 -5.39 -15.72
CA VAL A 104 -6.73 -4.07 -15.27
C VAL A 104 -5.37 -4.21 -14.63
N VAL A 105 -4.50 -3.24 -14.90
CA VAL A 105 -3.13 -3.21 -14.38
C VAL A 105 -2.86 -1.85 -13.77
N GLY A 106 -2.73 -1.81 -12.44
CA GLY A 106 -2.33 -0.64 -11.66
C GLY A 106 -0.82 -0.60 -11.47
N ILE A 107 -0.27 0.62 -11.50
CA ILE A 107 1.10 0.91 -11.06
C ILE A 107 0.97 1.70 -9.77
N ASP A 108 1.80 1.40 -8.76
CA ASP A 108 1.82 2.07 -7.46
C ASP A 108 0.45 2.10 -6.75
N GLU A 109 -0.42 1.12 -7.04
CA GLU A 109 -1.69 0.96 -6.32
C GLU A 109 -1.44 0.25 -4.98
N PHE A 110 -2.04 0.77 -3.91
CA PHE A 110 -2.04 0.11 -2.62
C PHE A 110 -3.07 -1.01 -2.58
N HIS A 111 -2.64 -2.21 -2.16
CA HIS A 111 -3.53 -3.36 -2.00
C HIS A 111 -3.43 -3.95 -0.62
N PHE A 112 -4.50 -4.59 -0.14
CA PHE A 112 -4.42 -5.32 1.11
C PHE A 112 -3.49 -6.53 0.99
N SER A 113 -2.64 -6.71 2.00
CA SER A 113 -1.76 -7.85 2.17
C SER A 113 -2.56 -9.15 2.21
N LEU A 114 -2.06 -10.17 1.52
CA LEU A 114 -2.60 -11.52 1.55
C LEU A 114 -2.43 -12.20 2.93
N SER A 115 -1.67 -11.60 3.83
CA SER A 115 -1.47 -12.10 5.20
C SER A 115 -2.72 -12.01 6.08
N GLY A 116 -3.80 -11.37 5.62
CA GLY A 116 -5.04 -11.21 6.39
C GLY A 116 -4.94 -10.23 7.55
N THR A 117 -3.90 -9.38 7.56
CA THR A 117 -3.66 -8.37 8.60
C THR A 117 -4.32 -7.02 8.31
N ASP A 118 -5.11 -6.92 7.22
CA ASP A 118 -5.72 -5.67 6.71
C ASP A 118 -4.70 -4.54 6.44
N GLU A 119 -3.42 -4.87 6.36
CA GLU A 119 -2.35 -3.93 6.07
C GLU A 119 -2.24 -3.67 4.56
N LEU A 120 -2.09 -2.42 4.15
CA LEU A 120 -1.85 -2.06 2.76
C LEU A 120 -0.37 -2.28 2.39
N ILE A 121 -0.13 -2.83 1.21
CA ILE A 121 1.17 -3.00 0.58
C ILE A 121 1.26 -2.15 -0.69
N ALA A 122 2.46 -1.63 -0.95
CA ALA A 122 2.78 -0.91 -2.18
C ALA A 122 3.39 -1.89 -3.19
N SER A 123 2.57 -2.42 -4.09
CA SER A 123 3.04 -3.28 -5.18
C SER A 123 3.60 -2.42 -6.32
N ASP A 124 4.68 -2.87 -6.96
CA ASP A 124 5.19 -2.25 -8.19
C ASP A 124 4.18 -2.33 -9.33
N VAL A 125 3.57 -3.50 -9.48
CA VAL A 125 2.53 -3.77 -10.48
C VAL A 125 1.45 -4.64 -9.86
N SER A 126 0.21 -4.25 -10.11
CA SER A 126 -0.97 -4.94 -9.61
C SER A 126 -1.86 -5.35 -10.77
N VAL A 127 -2.09 -6.65 -10.93
CA VAL A 127 -2.90 -7.21 -12.01
C VAL A 127 -4.18 -7.79 -11.43
N TYR A 128 -5.33 -7.36 -11.93
CA TYR A 128 -6.62 -7.86 -11.44
C TYR A 128 -7.69 -7.87 -12.53
N PRO A 129 -8.69 -8.77 -12.42
CA PRO A 129 -9.79 -8.77 -13.36
C PRO A 129 -10.64 -7.51 -13.19
N ASN A 130 -11.14 -6.99 -14.30
CA ASN A 130 -12.07 -5.89 -14.28
C ASN A 130 -13.42 -6.33 -13.70
N LYS A 131 -13.94 -5.53 -12.77
CA LYS A 131 -15.19 -5.79 -12.03
C LYS A 131 -16.43 -5.86 -12.93
N ASN A 132 -16.39 -5.26 -14.12
CA ASN A 132 -17.48 -5.36 -15.10
C ASN A 132 -17.53 -6.73 -15.78
N HIS A 133 -16.42 -7.46 -15.81
CA HIS A 133 -16.29 -8.77 -16.46
C HIS A 133 -16.32 -9.92 -15.45
N VAL A 134 -15.94 -9.66 -14.20
CA VAL A 134 -15.94 -10.65 -13.13
C VAL A 134 -16.74 -10.13 -11.94
N GLN A 135 -17.84 -10.82 -11.64
CA GLN A 135 -18.62 -10.54 -10.44
C GLN A 135 -17.77 -10.84 -9.20
N GLN A 136 -17.67 -9.86 -8.30
CA GLN A 136 -17.08 -10.12 -6.99
C GLN A 136 -17.94 -11.16 -6.27
N PRO A 137 -17.31 -12.17 -5.64
CA PRO A 137 -18.06 -13.19 -4.93
C PRO A 137 -18.87 -12.50 -3.81
N ARG A 138 -20.17 -12.80 -3.74
CA ARG A 138 -21.09 -12.23 -2.73
C ARG A 138 -20.70 -12.58 -1.29
N ILE A 139 -19.86 -13.59 -1.13
CA ILE A 139 -19.27 -14.02 0.13
C ILE A 139 -17.75 -13.87 -0.07
N PRO A 140 -17.03 -13.13 0.78
CA PRO A 140 -15.58 -13.11 0.77
C PRO A 140 -15.09 -14.56 0.80
N TYR A 141 -14.22 -14.93 -0.12
CA TYR A 141 -13.71 -16.30 -0.19
C TYR A 141 -13.17 -16.67 1.19
N PRO A 142 -13.70 -17.71 1.88
CA PRO A 142 -13.00 -18.26 3.03
C PRO A 142 -11.64 -18.67 2.47
N GLY A 143 -10.55 -18.35 3.17
CA GLY A 143 -9.19 -18.54 2.69
C GLY A 143 -8.97 -19.90 2.02
N PRO A 144 -7.91 -20.03 1.21
CA PRO A 144 -7.71 -21.17 0.31
C PRO A 144 -8.03 -22.51 1.00
N PRO A 145 -8.81 -23.40 0.35
CA PRO A 145 -9.24 -24.64 0.97
C PRO A 145 -8.02 -25.46 1.43
N PRO A 146 -8.11 -26.19 2.56
CA PRO A 146 -7.01 -26.99 3.09
C PRO A 146 -6.50 -27.96 2.00
N GLY A 147 -5.25 -27.77 1.60
CA GLY A 147 -4.78 -28.19 0.28
C GLY A 147 -4.79 -29.69 -0.01
N LYS A 148 -4.94 -30.01 -1.31
CA LYS A 148 -4.27 -31.15 -1.94
C LYS A 148 -4.03 -30.85 -3.43
N LYS A 149 -2.73 -30.75 -3.78
CA LYS A 149 -2.15 -30.60 -5.14
C LYS A 149 -2.51 -29.27 -5.83
N MET A 150 -1.64 -28.30 -5.59
CA MET A 150 -1.74 -26.89 -5.97
C MET A 150 -1.61 -26.68 -7.49
N ILE A 151 -2.71 -26.35 -8.14
CA ILE A 151 -2.70 -25.47 -9.32
C ILE A 151 -3.59 -24.29 -8.93
N SER A 152 -3.04 -23.39 -8.11
CA SER A 152 -3.70 -22.13 -7.77
C SER A 152 -3.79 -21.27 -9.00
N HIS A 153 -4.99 -20.76 -9.31
CA HIS A 153 -5.12 -19.58 -10.17
C HIS A 153 -4.41 -18.43 -9.47
N THR A 154 -3.20 -18.15 -9.91
CA THR A 154 -2.25 -17.29 -9.24
C THR A 154 -2.68 -15.83 -9.39
N ARG A 155 -3.01 -15.17 -8.27
CA ARG A 155 -2.83 -13.72 -8.16
C ARG A 155 -1.38 -13.51 -7.79
N GLU A 156 -0.56 -13.23 -8.80
CA GLU A 156 0.86 -12.94 -8.62
C GLU A 156 1.03 -11.46 -8.30
N SER A 157 1.29 -11.17 -7.03
CA SER A 157 1.99 -9.96 -6.64
C SER A 157 3.48 -10.30 -6.62
N PHE A 158 4.24 -9.76 -7.55
CA PHE A 158 5.70 -9.88 -7.53
C PHE A 158 6.23 -8.91 -6.49
N VAL A 159 6.70 -9.45 -5.38
CA VAL A 159 7.48 -8.73 -4.37
C VAL A 159 8.92 -9.21 -4.53
N LYS A 160 9.86 -8.30 -4.67
CA LYS A 160 11.29 -8.61 -4.70
C LYS A 160 11.82 -8.83 -3.28
#